data_AF-A0A6P6JLR1-F1
#
_entry.id   AF-A0A6P6JLR1-F1
#
_cell.length_a   1.000
_cell.length_b   1.000
_cell.length_c   1.000
_cell.angle_alpha   90.00
_cell.angle_beta   90.00
_cell.angle_gamma   90.00
#
_symmetry.space_group_name_H-M   'P 1'
#
loop_
_entity.id
_entity.type
_entity.pdbx_description
1 polymer ?
#
loop_
_entity_poly.entity_id
_entity_poly.type
_entity_poly.pdbx_seq_one_letter_code
_entity_poly.pdbx_strand_id
1 'polypeptide(L)'
;MERPRLALIALMFLLFHQKIIYGEEVEMKVRPGDNITLYCDRSITLGSVIVWIRNCSHENQPSLIIEFRKLEEDFQRFRFIHNPYNNSYDLHITNISVSDLGLYYCAKLENKVNQDEKGILSRSKVYYYGNQTTRLSLEANSCSEPSAPPNCLLCWTMLFSMCLVCVVLSSICVFCFFCKKTTDVATDQKDKLKGRNTAECMDEEVCYASLDVITKRQKQRKTKRVQSSDFSTYAQVRTQTE
;
A
#
# COMPACT_ATOMS: atom_id res chain seq x y z
N MET A 1 17.01 -1.07 -15.66
CA MET A 1 15.78 -1.73 -15.15
C MET A 1 15.62 -1.64 -13.62
N GLU A 2 16.60 -1.12 -12.88
CA GLU A 2 16.66 -1.08 -11.39
C GLU A 2 15.88 0.07 -10.73
N ARG A 3 15.89 1.27 -11.33
CA ARG A 3 15.23 2.47 -10.78
C ARG A 3 13.71 2.34 -10.57
N PRO A 4 12.91 1.73 -11.49
CA PRO A 4 11.48 1.55 -11.25
C PRO A 4 11.21 0.52 -10.12
N ARG A 5 12.11 -0.44 -9.90
CA ARG A 5 11.98 -1.44 -8.82
C ARG A 5 12.20 -0.80 -7.45
N LEU A 6 13.22 0.03 -7.31
CA LEU A 6 13.48 0.78 -6.07
C LEU A 6 12.35 1.76 -5.72
N ALA A 7 11.79 2.43 -6.73
CA ALA A 7 10.64 3.32 -6.54
C ALA A 7 9.39 2.56 -6.08
N LEU A 8 9.11 1.40 -6.67
CA LEU A 8 8.01 0.51 -6.25
C LEU A 8 8.19 0.02 -4.81
N ILE A 9 9.40 -0.42 -4.45
CA ILE A 9 9.70 -0.86 -3.09
C ILE A 9 9.47 0.27 -2.08
N ALA A 10 9.99 1.48 -2.37
CA ALA A 10 9.79 2.65 -1.51
C ALA A 10 8.30 3.03 -1.37
N LEU A 11 7.53 2.97 -2.47
CA LEU A 11 6.09 3.21 -2.45
C LEU A 11 5.35 2.18 -1.58
N MET A 12 5.70 0.89 -1.71
CA MET A 12 5.12 -0.18 -0.90
C MET A 12 5.43 0.01 0.60
N PHE A 13 6.65 0.41 0.95
CA PHE A 13 7.01 0.74 2.33
C PHE A 13 6.21 1.94 2.86
N LEU A 14 6.05 3.01 2.06
CA LEU A 14 5.26 4.17 2.46
C LEU A 14 3.78 3.82 2.67
N LEU A 15 3.19 3.03 1.77
CA LEU A 15 1.81 2.54 1.90
C LEU A 15 1.64 1.63 3.13
N PHE A 16 2.61 0.76 3.40
CA PHE A 16 2.60 -0.09 4.59
C PHE A 16 2.71 0.72 5.88
N HIS A 17 3.60 1.72 5.92
CA HIS A 17 3.71 2.64 7.05
C HIS A 17 2.44 3.48 7.26
N GLN A 18 1.80 3.93 6.18
CA GLN A 18 0.52 4.62 6.28
C GLN A 18 -0.56 3.71 6.88
N LYS A 19 -0.66 2.44 6.44
CA LYS A 19 -1.61 1.48 7.04
C LYS A 19 -1.35 1.25 8.53
N ILE A 20 -0.09 1.21 8.97
CA ILE A 20 0.26 1.06 10.39
C ILE A 20 -0.13 2.29 11.22
N ILE A 21 0.07 3.50 10.69
CA ILE A 21 -0.14 4.75 11.45
C ILE A 21 -1.63 5.11 11.54
N TYR A 22 -2.41 4.90 10.46
CA TYR A 22 -3.81 5.33 10.39
C TYR A 22 -4.81 4.25 10.79
N GLY A 23 -4.36 3.02 11.05
CA GLY A 23 -5.23 1.90 11.39
C GLY A 23 -5.91 1.27 10.17
N GLU A 24 -6.51 0.09 10.36
CA GLU A 24 -7.26 -0.60 9.33
C GLU A 24 -8.73 -0.18 9.39
N GLU A 25 -9.21 0.47 8.32
CA GLU A 25 -10.64 0.74 8.13
C GLU A 25 -11.31 -0.47 7.47
N VAL A 26 -12.25 -1.08 8.18
CA VAL A 26 -13.05 -2.21 7.67
C VAL A 26 -14.48 -1.75 7.41
N GLU A 27 -14.96 -1.96 6.19
CA GLU A 27 -16.35 -1.69 5.84
C GLU A 27 -17.23 -2.89 6.24
N MET A 28 -18.31 -2.62 6.96
CA MET A 28 -19.38 -3.57 7.27
C MET A 28 -20.68 -3.06 6.67
N LYS A 29 -21.24 -3.82 5.74
CA LYS A 29 -22.54 -3.51 5.10
C LYS A 29 -23.67 -4.15 5.88
N VAL A 30 -24.72 -3.37 6.13
CA VAL A 30 -25.88 -3.79 6.92
C VAL A 30 -27.18 -3.34 6.30
N ARG A 31 -28.26 -4.05 6.64
CA ARG A 31 -29.64 -3.67 6.35
C ARG A 31 -30.31 -3.11 7.61
N PRO A 32 -31.31 -2.23 7.45
CA PRO A 32 -32.15 -1.84 8.58
C PRO A 32 -32.78 -3.06 9.25
N GLY A 33 -32.74 -3.11 10.58
CA GLY A 33 -33.21 -4.23 11.38
C GLY A 33 -32.15 -5.27 11.73
N ASP A 34 -30.96 -5.22 11.14
CA ASP A 34 -29.89 -6.17 11.44
C ASP A 34 -29.43 -6.08 12.89
N ASN A 35 -28.93 -7.21 13.41
CA ASN A 35 -28.23 -7.30 14.69
C ASN A 35 -26.76 -7.62 14.41
N ILE A 36 -25.85 -6.75 14.84
CA ILE A 36 -24.42 -6.88 14.54
C ILE A 36 -23.58 -6.85 15.81
N THR A 37 -22.34 -7.31 15.70
CA THR A 37 -21.34 -7.18 16.74
C THR A 37 -20.08 -6.55 16.15
N LEU A 38 -19.63 -5.47 16.76
CA LEU A 38 -18.36 -4.81 16.48
C LEU A 38 -17.32 -5.32 17.48
N TYR A 39 -16.17 -5.75 16.98
CA TYR A 39 -15.13 -6.36 17.79
C TYR A 39 -14.08 -5.34 18.21
N CYS A 40 -13.65 -5.40 19.47
CA CYS A 40 -12.60 -4.53 19.99
C CYS A 40 -11.25 -5.25 20.10
N ASP A 41 -10.21 -4.60 19.59
CA ASP A 41 -8.81 -5.05 19.63
C ASP A 41 -8.00 -4.50 20.81
N ARG A 42 -8.62 -3.71 21.69
CA ARG A 42 -8.02 -3.22 22.95
C ARG A 42 -8.42 -4.07 24.14
N SER A 43 -7.41 -4.46 24.92
CA SER A 43 -7.60 -5.15 26.19
C SER A 43 -7.76 -4.19 27.36
N ILE A 44 -8.48 -4.63 28.38
CA ILE A 44 -8.66 -3.92 29.64
C ILE A 44 -7.46 -4.17 30.55
N THR A 45 -7.04 -3.11 31.22
CA THR A 45 -6.07 -3.13 32.32
C THR A 45 -6.74 -2.64 33.61
N LEU A 46 -6.12 -2.90 34.75
CA LEU A 46 -6.63 -2.45 36.05
C LEU A 46 -6.91 -0.94 36.05
N GLY A 47 -8.12 -0.54 36.44
CA GLY A 47 -8.53 0.87 36.49
C GLY A 47 -8.91 1.49 35.13
N SER A 48 -8.94 0.71 34.06
CA SER A 48 -9.40 1.14 32.73
C SER A 48 -10.75 0.53 32.36
N VAL A 49 -11.43 1.13 31.38
CA VAL A 49 -12.68 0.60 30.82
C VAL A 49 -12.65 0.69 29.29
N ILE A 50 -13.35 -0.20 28.61
CA ILE A 50 -13.59 -0.07 27.16
C ILE A 50 -14.77 0.87 26.92
N VAL A 51 -14.60 1.75 25.94
CA VAL A 51 -15.65 2.64 25.43
C VAL A 51 -15.71 2.54 23.92
N TRP A 52 -16.90 2.72 23.37
CA TRP A 52 -17.11 2.80 21.93
C TRP A 52 -17.50 4.22 21.55
N ILE A 53 -16.89 4.74 20.48
CA ILE A 53 -17.14 6.09 19.99
C ILE A 53 -17.67 5.95 18.57
N ARG A 54 -18.83 6.54 18.30
CA ARG A 54 -19.43 6.58 16.97
C ARG A 54 -19.38 8.00 16.43
N ASN A 55 -18.71 8.17 15.29
CA ASN A 55 -18.84 9.37 14.46
C ASN A 55 -19.96 9.12 13.44
N CYS A 56 -21.05 9.85 13.60
CA CYS A 56 -22.24 9.71 12.75
C CYS A 56 -21.93 10.14 11.31
N SER A 57 -22.53 9.44 10.35
CA SER A 57 -22.45 9.83 8.92
C SER A 57 -23.37 11.01 8.56
N HIS A 58 -24.36 11.30 9.41
CA HIS A 58 -25.32 12.38 9.22
C HIS A 58 -24.74 13.74 9.61
N GLU A 59 -24.97 14.74 8.78
CA GLU A 59 -24.55 16.12 9.05
C GLU A 59 -25.16 16.64 10.37
N ASN A 60 -24.36 17.35 11.16
CA ASN A 60 -24.73 18.00 12.43
C ASN A 60 -25.07 17.08 13.61
N GLN A 61 -24.86 15.76 13.51
CA GLN A 61 -25.01 14.88 14.68
C GLN A 61 -23.67 14.73 15.42
N PRO A 62 -23.59 15.07 16.72
CA PRO A 62 -22.34 14.93 17.48
C PRO A 62 -21.93 13.46 17.63
N SER A 63 -20.63 13.23 17.87
CA SER A 63 -20.11 11.90 18.17
C SER A 63 -20.79 11.33 19.42
N LEU A 64 -21.22 10.07 19.33
CA LEU A 64 -21.83 9.35 20.46
C LEU A 64 -20.74 8.56 21.19
N ILE A 65 -20.60 8.81 22.49
CA ILE A 65 -19.74 8.00 23.37
C ILE A 65 -20.62 6.99 24.11
N ILE A 66 -20.42 5.72 23.78
CA ILE A 66 -21.12 4.57 24.34
C ILE A 66 -20.24 4.00 25.45
N GLU A 67 -20.66 4.18 26.70
CA GLU A 67 -19.96 3.69 27.89
C GLU A 67 -20.86 2.72 28.65
N PHE A 68 -20.29 1.65 29.23
CA PHE A 68 -21.03 0.66 30.01
C PHE A 68 -21.94 1.29 31.08
N ARG A 69 -21.44 2.30 31.80
CA ARG A 69 -22.18 2.99 32.88
C ARG A 69 -23.31 3.92 32.41
N LYS A 70 -23.35 4.28 31.13
CA LYS A 70 -24.40 5.16 30.56
C LYS A 70 -25.53 4.37 29.90
N LEU A 71 -25.46 3.04 29.96
CA LEU A 71 -26.33 2.14 29.22
C LEU A 71 -27.63 1.79 30.00
N GLU A 72 -27.73 2.17 31.28
CA GLU A 72 -28.82 1.73 32.16
C GLU A 72 -30.18 2.40 31.91
N GLU A 73 -30.26 3.54 31.20
CA GLU A 73 -31.53 4.26 31.05
C GLU A 73 -31.97 4.52 29.59
N ASP A 74 -31.06 4.77 28.62
CA ASP A 74 -31.46 5.27 27.29
C ASP A 74 -31.15 4.36 26.09
N PHE A 75 -30.41 3.26 26.27
CA PHE A 75 -29.74 2.57 25.15
C PHE A 75 -29.83 1.03 25.18
N GLN A 76 -31.04 0.48 25.33
CA GLN A 76 -31.26 -0.99 25.33
C GLN A 76 -30.76 -1.72 24.07
N ARG A 77 -30.60 -1.00 22.94
CA ARG A 77 -30.13 -1.54 21.66
C ARG A 77 -28.62 -1.80 21.62
N PHE A 78 -27.84 -1.04 22.39
CA PHE A 78 -26.39 -1.23 22.49
C PHE A 78 -26.10 -2.14 23.68
N ARG A 79 -25.27 -3.17 23.52
CA ARG A 79 -24.89 -4.10 24.60
C ARG A 79 -23.41 -4.41 24.53
N PHE A 80 -22.75 -4.43 25.67
CA PHE A 80 -21.35 -4.84 25.76
C PHE A 80 -21.26 -6.35 25.99
N ILE A 81 -20.52 -7.06 25.14
CA ILE A 81 -20.24 -8.49 25.26
C ILE A 81 -18.80 -8.65 25.70
N HIS A 82 -18.57 -9.31 26.84
CA HIS A 82 -17.22 -9.58 27.31
C HIS A 82 -16.54 -10.62 26.42
N ASN A 83 -15.36 -10.28 25.90
CA ASN A 83 -14.53 -11.18 25.13
C ASN A 83 -13.33 -11.64 25.98
N PRO A 84 -13.36 -12.89 26.52
CA PRO A 84 -12.33 -13.37 27.42
C PRO A 84 -10.99 -13.64 26.73
N TYR A 85 -10.98 -13.82 25.40
CA TYR A 85 -9.75 -14.09 24.64
C TYR A 85 -8.84 -12.85 24.60
N ASN A 86 -9.42 -11.68 24.32
CA ASN A 86 -8.68 -10.41 24.27
C ASN A 86 -8.80 -9.59 25.57
N ASN A 87 -9.53 -10.10 26.57
CA ASN A 87 -9.89 -9.36 27.79
C ASN A 87 -10.48 -7.97 27.45
N SER A 88 -11.43 -7.94 26.53
CA SER A 88 -12.03 -6.73 25.96
C SER A 88 -13.56 -6.76 26.05
N TYR A 89 -14.22 -5.69 25.59
CA TYR A 89 -15.67 -5.69 25.40
C TYR A 89 -16.04 -5.30 23.97
N ASP A 90 -16.75 -6.22 23.32
CA ASP A 90 -17.32 -6.04 21.99
C ASP A 90 -18.67 -5.32 22.08
N LEU A 91 -19.03 -4.55 21.06
CA LEU A 91 -20.29 -3.82 21.00
C LEU A 91 -21.29 -4.56 20.14
N HIS A 92 -22.32 -5.10 20.77
CA HIS A 92 -23.49 -5.64 20.09
C HIS A 92 -24.54 -4.55 19.90
N ILE A 93 -25.04 -4.40 18.67
CA ILE A 93 -26.05 -3.40 18.31
C ILE A 93 -27.22 -4.15 17.69
N THR A 94 -28.40 -4.00 18.28
CA THR A 94 -29.64 -4.61 17.76
C THR A 94 -30.51 -3.61 17.01
N ASN A 95 -31.26 -4.12 16.03
CA ASN A 95 -32.20 -3.35 15.23
C ASN A 95 -31.55 -2.09 14.65
N ILE A 96 -30.55 -2.29 13.79
CA ILE A 96 -29.80 -1.22 13.13
C ILE A 96 -30.75 -0.30 12.37
N SER A 97 -30.53 1.00 12.51
CA SER A 97 -31.23 2.05 11.77
C SER A 97 -30.24 2.89 10.96
N VAL A 98 -30.77 3.72 10.06
CA VAL A 98 -29.95 4.67 9.29
C VAL A 98 -29.16 5.61 10.22
N SER A 99 -29.69 5.93 11.41
CA SER A 99 -29.00 6.77 12.40
C SER A 99 -27.79 6.10 13.06
N ASP A 100 -27.65 4.78 12.91
CA ASP A 100 -26.53 4.01 13.47
C ASP A 100 -25.35 3.93 12.50
N LEU A 101 -25.49 4.41 11.26
CA LEU A 101 -24.44 4.41 10.25
C LEU A 101 -23.35 5.44 10.56
N GLY A 102 -22.09 5.06 10.33
CA GLY A 102 -20.95 5.92 10.62
C GLY A 102 -19.67 5.15 10.88
N LEU A 103 -18.69 5.84 11.45
CA LEU A 103 -17.41 5.28 11.84
C LEU A 103 -17.42 4.94 13.32
N TYR A 104 -17.05 3.71 13.65
CA TYR A 104 -16.97 3.20 15.02
C TYR A 104 -15.51 2.97 15.42
N TYR A 105 -15.17 3.48 16.60
CA TYR A 105 -13.86 3.36 17.21
C TYR A 105 -13.98 2.67 18.56
N CYS A 106 -13.21 1.62 18.78
CA CYS A 106 -12.97 1.12 20.13
C CYS A 106 -11.88 1.95 20.79
N ALA A 107 -12.03 2.28 22.07
CA ALA A 107 -10.97 2.90 22.86
C ALA A 107 -10.93 2.35 24.29
N LYS A 108 -9.72 2.24 24.83
CA LYS A 108 -9.51 2.08 26.26
C LYS A 108 -9.49 3.45 26.91
N LEU A 109 -10.33 3.66 27.92
CA LEU A 109 -10.40 4.88 28.72
C LEU A 109 -9.67 4.67 30.06
N GLU A 110 -8.67 5.50 30.33
CA GLU A 110 -7.97 5.56 31.61
C GLU A 110 -8.21 6.92 32.28
N ASN A 111 -8.44 6.92 33.59
CA ASN A 111 -8.44 8.14 34.39
C ASN A 111 -7.03 8.36 34.95
N LYS A 112 -6.32 9.38 34.46
CA LYS A 112 -5.03 9.78 35.01
C LYS A 112 -5.21 10.83 36.07
N VAL A 113 -4.42 10.70 37.13
CA VAL A 113 -4.37 11.63 38.24
C VAL A 113 -2.98 12.23 38.23
N ASN A 114 -2.89 13.53 37.97
CA ASN A 114 -1.62 14.26 37.95
C ASN A 114 -1.61 15.23 39.12
N GLN A 115 -0.47 15.34 39.81
CA GLN A 115 -0.28 16.31 40.87
C GLN A 115 0.62 17.44 40.36
N ASP A 116 0.23 18.68 40.57
CA ASP A 116 1.08 19.82 40.23
C ASP A 116 2.16 20.05 41.30
N GLU A 117 3.12 20.93 41.01
CA GLU A 117 4.21 21.30 41.92
C GLU A 117 3.71 21.89 43.26
N LYS A 118 2.45 22.35 43.30
CA LYS A 118 1.79 22.92 44.48
C LYS A 118 0.96 21.88 45.25
N GLY A 119 0.96 20.62 44.80
CA GLY A 119 0.22 19.52 45.42
C GLY A 119 -1.25 19.40 44.99
N ILE A 120 -1.74 20.22 44.05
CA ILE A 120 -3.10 20.17 43.53
C ILE A 120 -3.26 18.96 42.61
N LEU A 121 -4.30 18.18 42.89
CA LEU A 121 -4.63 16.97 42.15
C LEU A 121 -5.57 17.30 40.96
N SER A 122 -5.12 17.01 39.75
CA SER A 122 -5.91 17.12 38.53
C SER A 122 -6.27 15.73 37.99
N ARG A 123 -7.52 15.55 37.57
CA ARG A 123 -8.00 14.30 36.95
C ARG A 123 -8.24 14.52 35.47
N SER A 124 -7.62 13.70 34.63
CA SER A 124 -7.79 13.73 33.18
C SER A 124 -8.23 12.38 32.64
N LYS A 125 -9.01 12.41 31.56
CA LYS A 125 -9.42 11.20 30.83
C LYS A 125 -8.52 11.05 29.61
N VAL A 126 -7.90 9.88 29.47
CA VAL A 126 -7.04 9.54 28.33
C VAL A 126 -7.67 8.38 27.56
N TYR A 127 -7.86 8.58 26.27
CA TYR A 127 -8.39 7.58 25.35
C TYR A 127 -7.26 6.97 24.53
N TYR A 128 -7.17 5.65 24.55
CA TYR A 128 -6.24 4.88 23.71
C TYR A 128 -7.06 4.10 22.69
N TYR A 129 -7.13 4.65 21.47
CA TYR A 129 -7.88 4.06 20.37
C TYR A 129 -7.29 2.71 19.96
N GLY A 130 -8.16 1.82 19.51
CA GLY A 130 -7.80 0.59 18.80
C GLY A 130 -7.14 0.88 17.45
N ASN A 131 -6.56 -0.15 16.86
CA ASN A 131 -5.94 -0.09 15.53
C ASN A 131 -6.98 -0.30 14.42
N GLN A 132 -8.12 -0.91 14.74
CA GLN A 132 -9.20 -1.15 13.79
C GLN A 132 -10.31 -0.10 13.93
N THR A 133 -10.76 0.44 12.80
CA THR A 133 -11.96 1.29 12.70
C THR A 133 -12.98 0.60 11.82
N THR A 134 -14.24 0.56 12.23
CA THR A 134 -15.30 -0.05 11.41
C THR A 134 -16.21 1.01 10.82
N ARG A 135 -16.32 1.06 9.49
CA ARG A 135 -17.33 1.86 8.79
C ARG A 135 -18.59 1.02 8.62
N LEU A 136 -19.67 1.44 9.26
CA LEU A 136 -20.98 0.85 9.09
C LEU A 136 -21.73 1.58 7.97
N SER A 137 -22.01 0.88 6.86
CA SER A 137 -22.69 1.42 5.67
C SER A 137 -23.90 0.56 5.29
N LEU A 138 -24.82 1.12 4.50
CA LEU A 138 -25.97 0.35 3.99
C LEU A 138 -25.53 -0.63 2.91
N GLU A 139 -26.07 -1.84 2.97
CA GLU A 139 -26.00 -2.76 1.85
C GLU A 139 -26.84 -2.21 0.70
N ALA A 140 -26.18 -1.82 -0.40
CA ALA A 140 -26.87 -1.47 -1.63
C ALA A 140 -27.42 -2.75 -2.25
N ASN A 141 -28.75 -2.93 -2.23
CA ASN A 141 -29.38 -3.92 -3.07
C ASN A 141 -29.03 -3.60 -4.52
N SER A 142 -28.36 -4.51 -5.22
CA SER A 142 -28.29 -4.46 -6.68
C SER A 142 -29.71 -4.68 -7.20
N CYS A 143 -30.47 -3.61 -7.35
CA CYS A 143 -31.82 -3.65 -7.88
C CYS A 143 -31.79 -4.23 -9.30
N SER A 144 -32.12 -5.51 -9.42
CA SER A 144 -32.76 -6.07 -10.59
C SER A 144 -34.26 -5.82 -10.46
N GLU A 145 -34.70 -4.57 -10.68
CA GLU A 145 -36.10 -4.28 -10.98
C GLU A 145 -36.21 -3.81 -12.45
N PRO A 146 -37.05 -4.47 -13.27
CA PRO A 146 -37.19 -4.15 -14.68
C PRO A 146 -38.19 -3.00 -14.85
N SER A 147 -37.77 -1.75 -14.66
CA SER A 147 -38.39 -0.60 -15.35
C SER A 147 -37.61 0.70 -15.15
N ALA A 148 -37.22 1.30 -16.29
CA ALA A 148 -36.51 2.57 -16.49
C ALA A 148 -34.98 2.57 -16.23
N PRO A 149 -34.18 3.26 -17.09
CA PRO A 149 -32.75 3.00 -17.21
C PRO A 149 -31.97 3.78 -16.14
N PRO A 150 -31.24 3.11 -15.23
CA PRO A 150 -30.27 3.81 -14.40
C PRO A 150 -28.98 3.87 -15.20
N ASN A 151 -28.49 5.08 -15.45
CA ASN A 151 -27.09 5.31 -15.82
C ASN A 151 -26.21 4.74 -14.71
N CYS A 152 -25.88 3.45 -14.84
CA CYS A 152 -25.12 2.71 -13.85
C CYS A 152 -23.67 3.17 -13.97
N LEU A 153 -23.34 4.24 -13.23
CA LEU A 153 -22.02 4.84 -13.18
C LEU A 153 -20.94 3.79 -12.89
N LEU A 154 -21.28 2.76 -12.09
CA LEU A 154 -20.42 1.63 -11.82
C LEU A 154 -20.15 0.77 -13.08
N CYS A 155 -21.17 0.44 -13.87
CA CYS A 155 -20.98 -0.28 -15.14
C CYS A 155 -20.18 0.53 -16.15
N TRP A 156 -20.43 1.85 -16.26
CA TRP A 156 -19.62 2.73 -17.09
C TRP A 156 -18.17 2.78 -16.62
N THR A 157 -17.91 2.87 -15.31
CA THR A 157 -16.54 2.83 -14.78
C THR A 157 -15.82 1.51 -15.05
N MET A 158 -16.54 0.38 -15.00
CA MET A 158 -15.98 -0.93 -15.35
C MET A 158 -15.67 -1.01 -16.85
N LEU A 159 -16.56 -0.48 -17.71
CA LEU A 159 -16.34 -0.44 -19.16
C LEU A 159 -15.14 0.45 -19.54
N PHE A 160 -15.01 1.63 -18.93
CA PHE A 160 -13.87 2.51 -19.17
C PHE A 160 -12.56 1.88 -18.67
N SER A 161 -12.59 1.24 -17.51
CA SER A 161 -11.43 0.52 -16.96
C SER A 161 -10.99 -0.62 -17.89
N MET A 162 -11.92 -1.45 -18.35
CA MET A 162 -11.62 -2.53 -19.31
C MET A 162 -11.08 -1.98 -20.62
N CYS A 163 -11.65 -0.88 -21.13
CA CYS A 163 -11.17 -0.24 -22.35
C CYS A 163 -9.73 0.26 -22.21
N LEU A 164 -9.38 0.91 -21.08
CA LEU A 164 -8.02 1.36 -20.80
C LEU A 164 -7.02 0.20 -20.74
N VAL A 165 -7.40 -0.91 -20.08
CA VAL A 165 -6.57 -2.13 -20.03
C VAL A 165 -6.36 -2.71 -21.43
N CYS A 166 -7.41 -2.80 -22.24
CA CYS A 166 -7.31 -3.28 -23.63
C CYS A 166 -6.40 -2.40 -24.49
N VAL A 167 -6.50 -1.06 -24.37
CA VAL A 167 -5.63 -0.12 -25.10
C VAL A 167 -4.17 -0.31 -24.69
N VAL A 168 -3.88 -0.43 -23.39
CA VAL A 168 -2.53 -0.67 -22.90
C VAL A 168 -1.97 -2.00 -23.43
N LEU A 169 -2.74 -3.09 -23.35
CA LEU A 169 -2.34 -4.39 -23.87
C LEU A 169 -2.09 -4.35 -25.39
N SER A 170 -2.95 -3.67 -26.14
CA SER A 170 -2.77 -3.51 -27.59
C SER A 170 -1.48 -2.71 -27.92
N SER A 171 -1.18 -1.65 -27.16
CA SER A 171 0.04 -0.87 -27.34
C SER A 171 1.29 -1.68 -27.04
N ILE A 172 1.25 -2.54 -26.01
CA ILE A 172 2.34 -3.45 -25.65
C ILE A 172 2.51 -4.51 -26.74
N CYS A 173 1.42 -5.11 -27.25
CA CYS A 173 1.47 -6.07 -28.34
C CYS A 173 2.06 -5.47 -29.63
N VAL A 174 1.67 -4.24 -29.97
CA VAL A 174 2.19 -3.50 -31.11
C VAL A 174 3.67 -3.18 -30.91
N PHE A 175 4.06 -2.70 -29.72
CA PHE A 175 5.46 -2.44 -29.38
C PHE A 175 6.30 -3.71 -29.50
N CYS A 176 5.82 -4.85 -28.97
CA CYS A 176 6.47 -6.15 -29.10
C CYS A 176 6.59 -6.61 -30.56
N PHE A 177 5.59 -6.34 -31.41
CA PHE A 177 5.64 -6.65 -32.84
C PHE A 177 6.67 -5.79 -33.57
N PHE A 178 6.76 -4.50 -33.26
CA PHE A 178 7.80 -3.62 -33.80
C PHE A 178 9.19 -4.03 -33.32
N CYS A 179 9.36 -4.42 -32.05
CA CYS A 179 10.61 -4.96 -31.55
C CYS A 179 11.01 -6.26 -32.28
N LYS A 180 10.06 -7.16 -32.58
CA LYS A 180 10.32 -8.36 -33.39
C LYS A 180 10.76 -8.00 -34.81
N LYS A 181 10.08 -7.05 -35.45
CA LYS A 181 10.39 -6.60 -36.81
C LYS A 181 11.77 -5.92 -36.91
N THR A 182 12.22 -5.23 -35.86
CA THR A 182 13.59 -4.69 -35.80
C THR A 182 14.66 -5.78 -35.64
N THR A 183 14.34 -6.92 -35.01
CA THR A 183 15.24 -8.08 -35.00
C THR A 183 15.29 -8.75 -36.37
N ASP A 184 14.16 -8.98 -37.04
CA ASP A 184 14.12 -9.65 -38.35
C ASP A 184 14.84 -8.87 -39.46
N VAL A 185 14.76 -7.54 -39.43
CA VAL A 185 15.51 -6.67 -40.36
C VAL A 185 17.02 -6.68 -40.06
N ALA A 186 17.41 -6.85 -38.78
CA ALA A 186 18.80 -7.03 -38.41
C ALA A 186 19.35 -8.42 -38.79
N THR A 187 18.51 -9.48 -38.80
CA THR A 187 18.89 -10.81 -39.27
C THR A 187 19.04 -10.86 -40.80
N ASP A 188 18.16 -10.21 -41.56
CA ASP A 188 18.23 -10.16 -43.03
C ASP A 188 19.49 -9.41 -43.54
N GLN A 189 19.92 -8.35 -42.82
CA GLN A 189 21.19 -7.68 -43.14
C GLN A 189 22.42 -8.54 -42.78
N LYS A 190 22.30 -9.45 -41.79
CA LYS A 190 23.37 -10.37 -41.40
C LYS A 190 23.50 -11.55 -42.38
N ASP A 191 22.40 -12.05 -42.93
CA ASP A 191 22.41 -13.11 -43.93
C ASP A 191 22.94 -12.65 -45.30
N LYS A 192 22.73 -11.38 -45.69
CA LYS A 192 23.34 -10.83 -46.91
C LYS A 192 24.84 -10.58 -46.85
N LEU A 193 25.43 -10.43 -45.66
CA LEU A 193 26.90 -10.30 -45.51
C LEU A 193 27.58 -11.66 -45.23
N LYS A 194 26.83 -12.68 -44.80
CA LYS A 194 27.36 -14.02 -44.49
C LYS A 194 27.38 -14.98 -45.69
N GLY A 195 26.72 -14.62 -46.80
CA GLY A 195 26.71 -15.41 -48.04
C GLY A 195 28.00 -15.44 -48.86
N ARG A 196 29.12 -14.88 -48.37
CA ARG A 196 30.39 -14.88 -49.14
C ARG A 196 31.52 -15.71 -48.54
N ASN A 197 31.45 -16.14 -47.28
CA ASN A 197 32.51 -16.94 -46.66
C ASN A 197 31.90 -18.06 -45.81
N THR A 198 31.63 -19.22 -46.42
CA THR A 198 31.39 -20.46 -45.68
C THR A 198 32.25 -21.56 -46.28
N ALA A 199 33.41 -21.79 -45.66
CA ALA A 199 34.06 -23.09 -45.65
C ALA A 199 34.28 -23.45 -44.18
N GLU A 200 33.64 -24.56 -43.80
CA GLU A 200 33.77 -25.43 -42.62
C GLU A 200 34.75 -25.04 -41.49
N CYS A 201 34.27 -25.04 -40.25
CA CYS A 201 34.51 -26.12 -39.28
C CYS A 201 33.81 -25.82 -37.94
N MET A 202 33.38 -26.88 -37.26
CA MET A 202 32.81 -26.86 -35.91
C MET A 202 33.92 -26.56 -34.90
N ASP A 203 33.69 -25.65 -33.95
CA ASP A 203 33.99 -25.87 -32.52
C ASP A 203 33.59 -24.66 -31.67
N GLU A 204 33.34 -24.95 -30.40
CA GLU A 204 32.78 -24.11 -29.33
C GLU A 204 33.42 -22.72 -29.22
N GLU A 205 32.60 -21.66 -29.28
CA GLU A 205 33.07 -20.30 -28.97
C GLU A 205 32.25 -19.68 -27.82
N VAL A 206 32.96 -19.51 -26.71
CA VAL A 206 32.55 -18.90 -25.46
C VAL A 206 32.10 -17.45 -25.69
N CYS A 207 30.87 -17.11 -25.29
CA CYS A 207 30.38 -15.73 -25.33
C CYS A 207 31.09 -14.85 -24.27
N TYR A 208 32.14 -14.15 -24.66
CA TYR A 208 32.67 -13.02 -23.88
C TYR A 208 31.89 -11.74 -24.23
N ALA A 209 31.29 -11.09 -23.24
CA ALA A 209 30.79 -9.72 -23.39
C ALA A 209 31.94 -8.74 -23.09
N SER A 210 32.31 -7.91 -24.06
CA SER A 210 33.21 -6.78 -23.85
C SER A 210 32.43 -5.58 -23.29
N LEU A 211 33.01 -4.91 -22.29
CA LEU A 211 32.46 -3.75 -21.62
C LEU A 211 32.77 -2.47 -22.42
N ASP A 212 31.79 -1.87 -23.07
CA ASP A 212 31.95 -0.57 -23.74
C ASP A 212 31.99 0.57 -22.71
N VAL A 213 33.20 1.08 -22.44
CA VAL A 213 33.40 2.29 -21.63
C VAL A 213 33.18 3.52 -22.52
N ILE A 214 32.05 4.20 -22.31
CA ILE A 214 31.72 5.46 -22.99
C ILE A 214 32.70 6.55 -22.54
N THR A 215 33.73 6.82 -23.33
CA THR A 215 34.57 8.02 -23.17
C THR A 215 33.92 9.19 -23.90
N LYS A 216 33.21 10.06 -23.15
CA LYS A 216 32.80 11.38 -23.65
C LYS A 216 34.04 12.24 -23.90
N ARG A 217 34.54 12.28 -25.14
CA ARG A 217 35.47 13.34 -25.56
C ARG A 217 34.69 14.64 -25.81
N GLN A 218 34.72 15.53 -24.81
CA GLN A 218 34.40 16.94 -25.00
C GLN A 218 35.45 17.60 -25.91
N LYS A 219 34.95 18.46 -26.81
CA LYS A 219 35.69 19.36 -27.72
C LYS A 219 36.88 20.02 -27.00
N GLN A 220 38.10 19.78 -27.51
CA GLN A 220 39.28 20.57 -27.16
C GLN A 220 39.20 21.97 -27.78
N ARG A 221 39.44 23.00 -26.97
CA ARG A 221 40.11 24.24 -27.41
C ARG A 221 41.36 24.40 -26.55
N LYS A 222 42.51 24.37 -27.23
CA LYS A 222 43.91 24.37 -26.73
C LYS A 222 44.18 25.51 -25.75
N THR A 223 45.10 25.32 -24.79
CA THR A 223 46.37 26.09 -24.64
C THR A 223 47.34 25.41 -23.63
N LYS A 224 48.62 25.31 -24.03
CA LYS A 224 49.89 25.06 -23.28
C LYS A 224 50.24 23.68 -22.65
N ARG A 225 51.02 22.91 -23.44
CA ARG A 225 52.38 22.32 -23.19
C ARG A 225 53.03 22.62 -21.81
N VAL A 226 53.86 21.77 -21.17
CA VAL A 226 54.60 20.55 -21.59
C VAL A 226 55.29 19.85 -20.39
N GLN A 227 55.39 18.53 -20.49
CA GLN A 227 56.34 17.52 -19.95
C GLN A 227 56.87 17.56 -18.51
N SER A 228 56.69 16.43 -17.83
CA SER A 228 57.71 15.65 -17.10
C SER A 228 56.98 14.46 -16.45
N SER A 229 57.48 13.23 -16.35
CA SER A 229 58.70 12.56 -16.79
C SER A 229 58.51 11.07 -16.46
N ASP A 230 59.10 10.19 -17.26
CA ASP A 230 59.30 8.78 -16.94
C ASP A 230 59.98 8.61 -15.58
N PHE A 231 59.45 7.74 -14.71
CA PHE A 231 60.27 7.01 -13.74
C PHE A 231 59.59 5.74 -13.22
N SER A 232 60.39 4.70 -13.20
CA SER A 232 60.14 3.28 -12.95
C SER A 232 59.87 2.93 -11.49
N THR A 233 59.17 1.82 -11.23
CA THR A 233 59.49 0.92 -10.11
C THR A 233 59.24 -0.54 -10.54
N TYR A 234 60.32 -1.30 -10.75
CA TYR A 234 60.28 -2.76 -10.85
C TYR A 234 60.40 -3.38 -9.45
N ALA A 235 59.74 -4.51 -9.22
CA ALA A 235 60.10 -5.46 -8.17
C ALA A 235 60.36 -6.83 -8.81
N GLN A 236 61.55 -7.36 -8.54
CA GLN A 236 62.11 -8.61 -9.04
C GLN A 236 61.86 -9.73 -8.03
N VAL A 237 61.42 -10.91 -8.46
CA VAL A 237 61.63 -12.15 -7.70
C VAL A 237 62.08 -13.26 -8.65
N ARG A 238 63.24 -13.83 -8.32
CA ARG A 238 63.97 -14.87 -9.06
C ARG A 238 63.30 -16.24 -8.88
N THR A 239 63.32 -17.04 -9.93
CA THR A 239 63.17 -18.50 -9.87
C THR A 239 64.53 -19.15 -9.60
N GLN A 240 64.57 -20.13 -8.68
CA GLN A 240 65.60 -21.15 -8.66
C GLN A 240 64.98 -22.51 -8.33
N THR A 241 65.38 -23.46 -9.15
CA THR A 241 65.14 -24.90 -9.16
C THR A 241 65.71 -25.62 -7.95
N GLU A 242 65.02 -26.68 -7.50
CA GLU A 242 65.56 -28.05 -7.52
C GLU A 242 64.40 -29.04 -7.69
#